data_AF-A0A420J9A3-F1
#
_entry.id   AF-A0A420J9A3-F1
#
_cell.length_a   1.000
_cell.length_b   1.000
_cell.length_c   1.000
_cell.angle_alpha   90.00
_cell.angle_beta   90.00
_cell.angle_gamma   90.00
#
_symmetry.space_group_name_H-M   'P 1'
#
loop_
_entity.id
_entity.type
_entity.pdbx_description
1 polymer ?
#
loop_
_entity_poly.entity_id
_entity_poly.type
_entity_poly.pdbx_seq_one_letter_code
_entity_poly.pdbx_strand_id
1 'polypeptide(L)'
;MASQMFSRKPIGREVYYYSRFRVRSEVTGIRTTKRWIGMKYLAKIADAEDEWQKKASRVRAGKQKSMLTILEERGLICQVTGDKNNLGNILTRRRVGAYVGVDPTAASLHIGNLVPLMALFWMYIEGYHTVTLLGGATAKIGDPTDRLTTRKKEKPSIRTANMTSMHLQLKRLWRNVEAVGRKYGFTREWANHREICNNSTWWNKLPMLEVLQTLGPGMRLGSMLARETVKQKMNKGDGMSFSEFTYPIMQAWDWWYMFHSKGIQLQIGGSDQFGNITTGIDAIKYILTTYPDPEFRAKAQQVGEPLGYTVPLLTTASGEKFGKSAGNSILLDSDLTSSFDLYGYLLRTADADVEKYLKMFTFMPIEDIENLVKEHMKSPFERKAQHKLALEVVELAHGTSYAKDAETQHRLIFRKGPVTETQTQTETQTQTDLSVKVNVNNRPKINIKLPESLIYQKMFGRVVFAAGFTPSLSEARRLLDASGIYVGTMPDKSINLDSGHVTWSKVKDIDSQYLKKYLANGELLIIRKGKHNVRIIQVISDEEYVTSKLEYPGMSKEWEKSVLDSLKLQESGTQTDKKLIREIGHVKDLLKEDEELSRSTESK
;
A
#
# COMPACT_ATOMS: atom_id res chain seq x y z
N MET A 1 21.34 79.80 58.17
CA MET A 1 21.65 79.35 59.54
C MET A 1 20.62 78.30 59.95
N ALA A 2 21.12 77.16 60.44
CA ALA A 2 20.47 76.06 61.19
C ALA A 2 19.32 75.30 60.50
N SER A 3 19.51 74.05 60.05
CA SER A 3 19.68 72.75 60.78
C SER A 3 18.35 72.10 61.17
N GLN A 4 17.99 70.95 60.55
CA GLN A 4 18.11 69.56 61.08
C GLN A 4 16.87 69.16 61.93
N MET A 5 16.30 67.95 61.94
CA MET A 5 16.61 66.63 61.37
C MET A 5 15.39 65.68 61.60
N PHE A 6 15.23 64.67 60.72
CA PHE A 6 14.59 63.33 60.87
C PHE A 6 13.12 63.23 61.39
N SER A 7 12.20 62.44 60.81
CA SER A 7 12.31 61.04 60.39
C SER A 7 11.05 60.55 59.63
N ARG A 8 11.26 59.64 58.66
CA ARG A 8 10.34 58.69 57.98
C ARG A 8 9.32 59.23 56.94
N LYS A 9 9.73 59.15 55.65
CA LYS A 9 8.85 59.03 54.48
C LYS A 9 8.67 57.55 54.09
N PRO A 10 7.52 57.13 53.54
CA PRO A 10 7.34 55.81 52.95
C PRO A 10 7.96 55.73 51.55
N ILE A 11 8.58 54.57 51.29
CA ILE A 11 9.45 54.23 50.16
C ILE A 11 8.61 54.01 48.88
N GLY A 12 9.08 54.59 47.78
CA GLY A 12 8.52 54.48 46.44
C GLY A 12 8.73 53.10 45.81
N ARG A 13 7.89 52.80 44.82
CA ARG A 13 7.97 51.60 43.98
C ARG A 13 9.27 51.64 43.15
N GLU A 14 10.21 50.77 43.48
CA GLU A 14 11.35 50.47 42.62
C GLU A 14 10.94 49.50 41.51
N VAL A 15 11.17 49.98 40.29
CA VAL A 15 11.12 49.21 39.05
C VAL A 15 12.46 48.49 38.92
N TYR A 16 12.47 47.17 39.03
CA TYR A 16 13.61 46.35 38.63
C TYR A 16 13.42 45.81 37.22
N TYR A 17 14.25 46.31 36.30
CA TYR A 17 14.53 45.70 35.00
C TYR A 17 15.40 44.45 35.22
N TYR A 18 15.00 43.29 34.66
CA TYR A 18 15.95 42.27 34.21
C TYR A 18 15.56 41.70 32.84
N SER A 19 16.49 41.94 31.91
CA SER A 19 16.76 41.40 30.58
C SER A 19 15.92 40.25 29.98
N ARG A 20 15.33 40.58 28.82
CA ARG A 20 15.34 39.86 27.53
C ARG A 20 15.57 38.33 27.57
N PHE A 21 14.48 37.58 27.45
CA PHE A 21 14.42 36.42 26.54
C PHE A 21 13.34 36.69 25.50
N ARG A 22 13.77 37.20 24.35
CA ARG A 22 12.94 37.42 23.18
C ARG A 22 12.79 36.07 22.47
N VAL A 23 11.89 35.22 22.94
CA VAL A 23 11.40 34.13 22.09
C VAL A 23 10.65 34.82 20.96
N ARG A 24 11.26 34.82 19.76
CA ARG A 24 10.58 35.21 18.53
C ARG A 24 9.37 34.29 18.40
N SER A 25 8.20 34.80 18.78
CA SER A 25 6.92 34.31 18.31
C SER A 25 6.85 34.65 16.82
N GLU A 26 7.46 33.81 15.98
CA GLU A 26 6.98 33.67 14.61
C GLU A 26 5.62 32.95 14.66
N VAL A 27 4.61 33.67 15.17
CA VAL A 27 3.24 33.45 14.77
C VAL A 27 3.19 33.88 13.30
N THR A 28 3.60 32.96 12.43
CA THR A 28 3.12 32.99 11.05
C THR A 28 1.62 32.83 11.17
N GLY A 29 0.91 33.95 11.09
CA GLY A 29 -0.54 33.96 11.05
C GLY A 29 -0.96 33.04 9.92
N ILE A 30 -1.43 31.84 10.28
CA ILE A 30 -2.24 31.04 9.38
C ILE A 30 -3.51 31.86 9.22
N ARG A 31 -3.52 32.76 8.22
CA ARG A 31 -4.75 33.21 7.60
C ARG A 31 -5.43 31.93 7.12
N THR A 32 -6.29 31.36 7.95
CA THR A 32 -7.36 30.47 7.53
C THR A 32 -8.24 31.28 6.61
N THR A 33 -7.82 31.41 5.35
CA THR A 33 -8.70 31.80 4.28
C THR A 33 -9.84 30.79 4.32
N LYS A 34 -11.02 31.21 4.80
CA LYS A 34 -12.27 30.47 4.60
C LYS A 34 -12.32 30.23 3.10
N ARG A 35 -11.98 29.03 2.66
CA ARG A 35 -12.08 28.68 1.24
C ARG A 35 -13.56 28.79 0.92
N TRP A 36 -13.91 29.79 0.14
CA TRP A 36 -15.27 29.97 -0.35
C TRP A 36 -15.62 28.72 -1.16
N ILE A 37 -16.47 27.87 -0.58
CA ILE A 37 -17.02 26.74 -1.30
C ILE A 37 -17.97 27.35 -2.33
N GLY A 38 -17.64 27.20 -3.61
CA GLY A 38 -18.48 27.77 -4.67
C GLY A 38 -19.90 27.20 -4.61
N MET A 39 -20.91 28.04 -4.86
CA MET A 39 -22.33 27.64 -4.84
C MET A 39 -22.60 26.40 -5.73
N LYS A 40 -21.89 26.27 -6.86
CA LYS A 40 -21.98 25.08 -7.73
C LYS A 40 -21.58 23.78 -7.04
N TYR A 41 -20.62 23.81 -6.12
CA TYR A 41 -20.20 22.64 -5.37
C TYR A 41 -21.22 22.29 -4.27
N LEU A 42 -21.76 23.30 -3.59
CA LEU A 42 -22.84 23.11 -2.61
C LEU A 42 -24.10 22.53 -3.25
N ALA A 43 -24.47 23.00 -4.45
CA ALA A 43 -25.59 22.44 -5.21
C ALA A 43 -25.38 20.95 -5.50
N LYS A 44 -24.20 20.55 -5.97
CA LYS A 44 -23.88 19.13 -6.20
C LYS A 44 -23.92 18.27 -4.94
N ILE A 45 -23.54 18.82 -3.78
CA ILE A 45 -23.69 18.12 -2.50
C ILE A 45 -25.17 17.90 -2.19
N ALA A 46 -26.01 18.94 -2.35
CA ALA A 46 -27.43 18.85 -2.11
C ALA A 46 -28.10 17.82 -3.04
N ASP A 47 -27.80 17.86 -4.34
CA ASP A 47 -28.31 16.89 -5.33
C ASP A 47 -27.89 15.46 -4.96
N ALA A 48 -26.63 15.28 -4.55
CA ALA A 48 -26.11 13.98 -4.15
C ALA A 48 -26.74 13.44 -2.86
N GLU A 49 -27.19 14.31 -1.95
CA GLU A 49 -27.92 13.93 -0.74
C GLU A 49 -29.37 13.58 -1.06
N ASP A 50 -30.03 14.35 -1.93
CA ASP A 50 -31.40 14.05 -2.39
C ASP A 50 -31.48 12.68 -3.09
N GLU A 51 -30.54 12.39 -3.99
CA GLU A 51 -30.43 11.06 -4.62
C GLU A 51 -30.21 9.95 -3.59
N TRP A 52 -29.43 10.22 -2.53
CA TRP A 52 -29.24 9.26 -1.44
C TRP A 52 -30.54 9.03 -0.65
N GLN A 53 -31.32 10.08 -0.37
CA GLN A 53 -32.61 9.96 0.31
C GLN A 53 -33.66 9.21 -0.53
N LYS A 54 -33.64 9.38 -1.87
CA LYS A 54 -34.44 8.56 -2.79
C LYS A 54 -34.04 7.10 -2.73
N LYS A 55 -32.73 6.80 -2.76
CA LYS A 55 -32.20 5.44 -2.59
C LYS A 55 -32.62 4.86 -1.23
N ALA A 56 -32.48 5.61 -0.14
CA ALA A 56 -32.89 5.21 1.19
C ALA A 56 -34.39 4.87 1.26
N SER A 57 -35.23 5.67 0.60
CA SER A 57 -36.67 5.42 0.50
C SER A 57 -37.00 4.14 -0.28
N ARG A 58 -36.29 3.87 -1.39
CA ARG A 58 -36.43 2.60 -2.14
C ARG A 58 -36.05 1.39 -1.30
N VAL A 59 -34.97 1.49 -0.51
CA VAL A 59 -34.54 0.43 0.41
C VAL A 59 -35.58 0.19 1.50
N ARG A 60 -36.11 1.25 2.14
CA ARG A 60 -37.17 1.14 3.15
C ARG A 60 -38.47 0.56 2.59
N ALA A 61 -38.78 0.85 1.33
CA ALA A 61 -39.93 0.29 0.64
C ALA A 61 -39.72 -1.13 0.10
N GLY A 62 -38.56 -1.75 0.33
CA GLY A 62 -38.22 -3.10 -0.16
C GLY A 62 -37.99 -3.21 -1.66
N LYS A 63 -37.90 -2.08 -2.39
CA LYS A 63 -37.68 -2.04 -3.85
C LYS A 63 -36.21 -2.20 -4.24
N GLN A 64 -35.30 -2.06 -3.27
CA GLN A 64 -33.86 -2.20 -3.46
C GLN A 64 -33.24 -2.83 -2.21
N LYS A 65 -32.26 -3.73 -2.37
CA LYS A 65 -31.56 -4.34 -1.24
C LYS A 65 -30.73 -3.29 -0.49
N SER A 66 -30.69 -3.40 0.84
CA SER A 66 -29.80 -2.57 1.66
C SER A 66 -28.35 -3.01 1.49
N MET A 67 -27.39 -2.12 1.74
CA MET A 67 -25.97 -2.49 1.71
C MET A 67 -25.64 -3.61 2.70
N LEU A 68 -26.23 -3.58 3.89
CA LEU A 68 -26.04 -4.64 4.88
C LEU A 68 -26.54 -6.00 4.35
N THR A 69 -27.72 -6.03 3.72
CA THR A 69 -28.27 -7.23 3.08
C THR A 69 -27.35 -7.78 1.98
N ILE A 70 -26.83 -6.90 1.11
CA ILE A 70 -25.91 -7.30 0.03
C ILE A 70 -24.64 -7.95 0.61
N LEU A 71 -24.08 -7.39 1.68
CA LEU A 71 -22.88 -7.94 2.31
C LEU A 71 -23.17 -9.29 3.01
N GLU A 72 -24.33 -9.43 3.63
CA GLU A 72 -24.74 -10.67 4.31
C GLU A 72 -25.01 -11.82 3.37
N GLU A 73 -25.78 -11.58 2.29
CA GLU A 73 -26.04 -12.60 1.26
C GLU A 73 -24.75 -13.12 0.62
N ARG A 74 -23.69 -12.31 0.65
CA ARG A 74 -22.36 -12.65 0.15
C ARG A 74 -21.42 -13.26 1.18
N GLY A 75 -21.86 -13.36 2.45
CA GLY A 75 -21.02 -13.82 3.55
C GLY A 75 -19.86 -12.89 3.88
N LEU A 76 -19.96 -11.59 3.58
CA LEU A 76 -18.93 -10.58 3.84
C LEU A 76 -19.06 -9.92 5.23
N ILE A 77 -19.91 -10.46 6.11
CA ILE A 77 -20.07 -10.02 7.51
C ILE A 77 -19.80 -11.21 8.42
N CYS A 78 -18.90 -11.04 9.38
CA CYS A 78 -18.59 -12.01 10.43
C CYS A 78 -19.02 -11.48 11.80
N GLN A 79 -18.41 -10.38 12.26
CA GLN A 79 -18.78 -9.72 13.52
C GLN A 79 -19.04 -8.24 13.25
N VAL A 80 -20.06 -7.66 13.90
CA VAL A 80 -20.36 -6.23 13.86
C VAL A 80 -20.10 -5.64 15.24
N THR A 81 -19.55 -4.44 15.30
CA THR A 81 -19.40 -3.72 16.57
C THR A 81 -20.75 -3.11 16.96
N GLY A 82 -21.32 -3.56 18.08
CA GLY A 82 -22.61 -3.08 18.57
C GLY A 82 -23.81 -3.73 17.86
N ASP A 83 -24.92 -2.99 17.78
CA ASP A 83 -26.17 -3.50 17.20
C ASP A 83 -26.12 -3.49 15.66
N LYS A 84 -26.35 -4.67 15.08
CA LYS A 84 -26.46 -4.90 13.64
C LYS A 84 -27.57 -4.07 12.99
N ASN A 85 -28.70 -3.87 13.68
CA ASN A 85 -29.80 -3.05 13.16
C ASN A 85 -29.40 -1.58 13.06
N ASN A 86 -28.62 -1.08 14.03
CA ASN A 86 -28.07 0.27 13.98
C ASN A 86 -27.15 0.46 12.77
N LEU A 87 -26.26 -0.51 12.50
CA LEU A 87 -25.42 -0.48 11.29
C LEU A 87 -26.26 -0.40 10.00
N GLY A 88 -27.26 -1.26 9.85
CA GLY A 88 -28.16 -1.26 8.68
C GLY A 88 -28.91 0.06 8.51
N ASN A 89 -29.41 0.63 9.62
CA ASN A 89 -30.09 1.91 9.63
C ASN A 89 -29.18 3.07 9.20
N ILE A 90 -27.95 3.11 9.72
CA ILE A 90 -26.97 4.16 9.38
C ILE A 90 -26.54 4.04 7.91
N LEU A 91 -26.20 2.84 7.45
CA LEU A 91 -25.85 2.59 6.04
C LEU A 91 -26.98 2.98 5.09
N THR A 92 -28.24 2.84 5.51
CA THR A 92 -29.40 3.24 4.69
C THR A 92 -29.65 4.74 4.74
N ARG A 93 -29.54 5.37 5.92
CA ARG A 93 -29.90 6.78 6.12
C ARG A 93 -28.86 7.76 5.58
N ARG A 94 -27.57 7.41 5.61
CA ARG A 94 -26.46 8.31 5.28
C ARG A 94 -25.47 7.63 4.34
N ARG A 95 -24.86 8.44 3.46
CA ARG A 95 -23.72 8.00 2.64
C ARG A 95 -22.47 8.00 3.52
N VAL A 96 -22.26 6.92 4.26
CA VAL A 96 -21.09 6.81 5.17
C VAL A 96 -19.78 6.70 4.42
N GLY A 97 -18.70 7.16 5.06
CA GLY A 97 -17.34 6.85 4.68
C GLY A 97 -16.85 5.55 5.33
N ALA A 98 -16.25 4.65 4.55
CA ALA A 98 -15.69 3.39 5.03
C ALA A 98 -14.22 3.23 4.63
N TYR A 99 -13.43 2.52 5.43
CA TYR A 99 -12.05 2.20 5.06
C TYR A 99 -11.61 0.78 5.40
N VAL A 100 -10.61 0.32 4.65
CA VAL A 100 -9.83 -0.90 4.92
C VAL A 100 -8.36 -0.50 5.02
N GLY A 101 -7.69 -0.92 6.10
CA GLY A 101 -6.24 -0.77 6.27
C GLY A 101 -5.48 -1.98 5.73
N VAL A 102 -4.34 -1.72 5.09
CA VAL A 102 -3.41 -2.76 4.61
C VAL A 102 -1.98 -2.35 4.92
N ASP A 103 -1.27 -3.18 5.67
CA ASP A 103 0.15 -3.00 5.93
C ASP A 103 1.02 -3.60 4.80
N PRO A 104 1.94 -2.82 4.19
CA PRO A 104 2.83 -3.28 3.11
C PRO A 104 3.98 -4.18 3.59
N THR A 105 3.64 -5.36 4.12
CA THR A 105 4.62 -6.30 4.69
C THR A 105 5.25 -7.24 3.67
N ALA A 106 4.77 -7.21 2.42
CA ALA A 106 5.28 -7.95 1.29
C ALA A 106 5.19 -7.09 0.02
N ALA A 107 5.85 -7.53 -1.06
CA ALA A 107 5.86 -6.82 -2.34
C ALA A 107 4.48 -6.76 -3.03
N SER A 108 3.54 -7.63 -2.63
CA SER A 108 2.21 -7.74 -3.21
C SER A 108 1.18 -8.12 -2.16
N LEU A 109 -0.07 -7.69 -2.38
CA LEU A 109 -1.25 -8.28 -1.77
C LEU A 109 -1.37 -9.76 -2.17
N HIS A 110 -1.95 -10.57 -1.29
CA HIS A 110 -2.41 -11.93 -1.63
C HIS A 110 -3.93 -11.98 -1.71
N ILE A 111 -4.46 -13.09 -2.23
CA ILE A 111 -5.91 -13.27 -2.39
C ILE A 111 -6.70 -13.13 -1.07
N GLY A 112 -6.14 -13.53 0.07
CA GLY A 112 -6.76 -13.30 1.38
C GLY A 112 -7.03 -11.82 1.70
N ASN A 113 -6.19 -10.88 1.26
CA ASN A 113 -6.42 -9.44 1.45
C ASN A 113 -7.59 -8.93 0.60
N LEU A 114 -8.00 -9.70 -0.41
CA LEU A 114 -9.08 -9.31 -1.31
C LEU A 114 -10.45 -9.38 -0.62
N VAL A 115 -10.64 -10.22 0.40
CA VAL A 115 -11.95 -10.35 1.10
C VAL A 115 -12.41 -9.02 1.73
N PRO A 116 -11.64 -8.37 2.63
CA PRO A 116 -12.05 -7.07 3.18
C PRO A 116 -12.12 -5.99 2.09
N LEU A 117 -11.23 -6.04 1.09
CA LEU A 117 -11.26 -5.12 -0.05
C LEU A 117 -12.53 -5.28 -0.89
N MET A 118 -13.04 -6.50 -1.09
CA MET A 118 -14.30 -6.74 -1.81
C MET A 118 -15.49 -6.14 -1.09
N ALA A 119 -15.55 -6.23 0.24
CA ALA A 119 -16.57 -5.55 1.02
C ALA A 119 -16.51 -4.02 0.81
N LEU A 120 -15.31 -3.45 0.82
CA LEU A 120 -15.10 -2.02 0.50
C LEU A 120 -15.47 -1.69 -0.95
N PHE A 121 -15.14 -2.55 -1.91
CA PHE A 121 -15.46 -2.33 -3.32
C PHE A 121 -16.97 -2.39 -3.56
N TRP A 122 -17.70 -3.30 -2.91
CA TRP A 122 -19.16 -3.32 -2.93
C TRP A 122 -19.76 -2.01 -2.44
N MET A 123 -19.24 -1.47 -1.33
CA MET A 123 -19.65 -0.15 -0.85
C MET A 123 -19.36 0.94 -1.88
N TYR A 124 -18.21 0.91 -2.57
CA TYR A 124 -17.92 1.89 -3.62
C TYR A 124 -18.90 1.79 -4.80
N ILE A 125 -19.21 0.57 -5.25
CA ILE A 125 -20.18 0.31 -6.33
C ILE A 125 -21.57 0.81 -5.93
N GLU A 126 -21.95 0.66 -4.66
CA GLU A 126 -23.21 1.17 -4.10
C GLU A 126 -23.19 2.67 -3.75
N GLY A 127 -22.13 3.41 -4.11
CA GLY A 127 -22.10 4.87 -3.99
C GLY A 127 -21.62 5.42 -2.66
N TYR A 128 -21.05 4.60 -1.78
CA TYR A 128 -20.43 5.05 -0.53
C TYR A 128 -19.04 5.69 -0.78
N HIS A 129 -18.58 6.47 0.20
CA HIS A 129 -17.22 7.00 0.20
C HIS A 129 -16.27 5.92 0.74
N THR A 130 -15.24 5.55 0.00
CA THR A 130 -14.36 4.44 0.36
C THR A 130 -12.89 4.83 0.38
N VAL A 131 -12.15 4.42 1.40
CA VAL A 131 -10.71 4.68 1.53
C VAL A 131 -9.95 3.37 1.69
N THR A 132 -8.91 3.16 0.88
CA THR A 132 -7.90 2.14 1.18
C THR A 132 -6.73 2.82 1.88
N LEU A 133 -6.46 2.46 3.13
CA LEU A 133 -5.34 2.99 3.89
C LEU A 133 -4.13 2.07 3.75
N LEU A 134 -3.04 2.60 3.19
CA LEU A 134 -1.74 1.93 3.16
C LEU A 134 -0.97 2.25 4.44
N GLY A 135 -0.63 1.21 5.19
CA GLY A 135 0.04 1.30 6.48
C GLY A 135 1.54 1.53 6.41
N GLY A 136 1.99 2.58 5.72
CA GLY A 136 3.43 2.85 5.54
C GLY A 136 4.21 3.02 6.86
N ALA A 137 3.59 3.63 7.88
CA ALA A 137 4.17 3.80 9.21
C ALA A 137 3.92 2.58 10.10
N THR A 138 2.69 2.06 10.11
CA THR A 138 2.29 0.89 10.93
C THR A 138 3.06 -0.37 10.54
N ALA A 139 3.36 -0.57 9.25
CA ALA A 139 4.19 -1.69 8.79
C ALA A 139 5.65 -1.65 9.30
N LYS A 140 6.16 -0.49 9.73
CA LYS A 140 7.49 -0.39 10.36
C LYS A 140 7.50 -0.98 11.77
N ILE A 141 6.33 -0.99 12.42
CA ILE A 141 6.11 -1.57 13.75
C ILE A 141 5.70 -3.03 13.61
N GLY A 142 4.69 -3.28 12.78
CA GLY A 142 4.11 -4.59 12.52
C GLY A 142 3.00 -4.97 13.49
N ASP A 143 1.87 -5.42 12.95
CA ASP A 143 0.74 -5.93 13.74
C ASP A 143 1.13 -7.22 14.50
N PRO A 144 0.99 -7.27 15.84
CA PRO A 144 1.24 -8.48 16.63
C PRO A 144 0.08 -9.49 16.63
N THR A 145 -1.07 -9.16 16.04
CA THR A 145 -2.29 -9.99 16.04
C THR A 145 -2.00 -11.40 15.49
N ASP A 146 -2.43 -12.42 16.24
CA ASP A 146 -2.29 -13.85 15.92
C ASP A 146 -0.84 -14.32 15.63
N ARG A 147 0.18 -13.67 16.22
CA ARG A 147 1.59 -14.04 16.06
C ARG A 147 2.29 -14.26 17.39
N LEU A 148 3.06 -15.34 17.47
CA LEU A 148 3.88 -15.67 18.64
C LEU A 148 5.31 -15.12 18.57
N THR A 149 5.75 -14.69 17.39
CA THR A 149 7.12 -14.19 17.17
C THR A 149 7.11 -12.75 16.65
N THR A 150 8.11 -11.98 17.05
CA THR A 150 8.36 -10.62 16.58
C THR A 150 8.79 -10.64 15.12
N ARG A 151 8.35 -9.63 14.35
CA ARG A 151 8.75 -9.51 12.93
C ARG A 151 10.24 -9.20 12.83
N LYS A 152 10.92 -9.87 11.89
CA LYS A 152 12.27 -9.46 11.48
C LYS A 152 12.19 -8.05 10.88
N LYS A 153 13.13 -7.19 11.28
CA LYS A 153 13.24 -5.84 10.73
C LYS A 153 13.75 -5.92 9.29
N GLU A 154 12.93 -5.46 8.35
CA GLU A 154 13.30 -5.34 6.94
C GLU A 154 14.13 -4.08 6.68
N LYS A 155 15.02 -4.14 5.66
CA LYS A 155 15.79 -2.98 5.22
C LYS A 155 14.84 -1.84 4.77
N PRO A 156 15.16 -0.56 5.04
CA PRO A 156 14.33 0.57 4.64
C PRO A 156 14.00 0.60 3.13
N SER A 157 14.96 0.25 2.27
CA SER A 157 14.79 0.15 0.81
C SER A 157 13.71 -0.84 0.39
N ILE A 158 13.71 -2.04 0.97
CA ILE A 158 12.71 -3.10 0.75
C ILE A 158 11.32 -2.61 1.17
N ARG A 159 11.20 -1.96 2.34
CA ARG A 159 9.91 -1.42 2.79
C ARG A 159 9.37 -0.37 1.83
N THR A 160 10.22 0.54 1.35
CA THR A 160 9.83 1.56 0.37
C THR A 160 9.40 0.93 -0.95
N ALA A 161 10.10 -0.10 -1.41
CA ALA A 161 9.74 -0.85 -2.62
C ALA A 161 8.39 -1.57 -2.46
N ASN A 162 8.16 -2.25 -1.33
CA ASN A 162 6.91 -2.96 -1.03
C ASN A 162 5.73 -2.00 -0.99
N MET A 163 5.86 -0.90 -0.27
CA MET A 163 4.83 0.13 -0.18
C MET A 163 4.51 0.76 -1.54
N THR A 164 5.53 1.07 -2.35
CA THR A 164 5.34 1.62 -3.70
C THR A 164 4.62 0.60 -4.60
N SER A 165 5.06 -0.67 -4.57
CA SER A 165 4.45 -1.76 -5.32
C SER A 165 2.97 -1.93 -4.96
N MET A 166 2.68 -1.97 -3.66
CA MET A 166 1.32 -2.15 -3.15
C MET A 166 0.42 -0.95 -3.48
N HIS A 167 0.93 0.29 -3.42
CA HIS A 167 0.18 1.46 -3.87
C HIS A 167 -0.18 1.40 -5.35
N LEU A 168 0.76 0.99 -6.21
CA LEU A 168 0.51 0.81 -7.64
C LEU A 168 -0.49 -0.31 -7.91
N GLN A 169 -0.39 -1.41 -7.17
CA GLN A 169 -1.31 -2.54 -7.23
C GLN A 169 -2.73 -2.13 -6.82
N LEU A 170 -2.89 -1.38 -5.71
CA LEU A 170 -4.19 -0.83 -5.30
C LEU A 170 -4.78 0.12 -6.35
N LYS A 171 -3.95 0.96 -6.98
CA LYS A 171 -4.40 1.81 -8.10
C LYS A 171 -4.89 0.99 -9.28
N ARG A 172 -4.22 -0.13 -9.61
CA ARG A 172 -4.64 -1.06 -10.67
C ARG A 172 -5.96 -1.74 -10.30
N LEU A 173 -6.05 -2.30 -9.10
CA LEU A 173 -7.27 -2.94 -8.59
C LEU A 173 -8.47 -1.99 -8.65
N TRP A 174 -8.36 -0.77 -8.15
CA TRP A 174 -9.47 0.19 -8.20
C TRP A 174 -9.91 0.58 -9.62
N ARG A 175 -8.99 0.61 -10.60
CA ARG A 175 -9.38 0.79 -12.01
C ARG A 175 -10.15 -0.41 -12.54
N ASN A 176 -9.73 -1.61 -12.16
CA ASN A 176 -10.39 -2.85 -12.55
C ASN A 176 -11.76 -3.00 -11.87
N VAL A 177 -11.91 -2.58 -10.61
CA VAL A 177 -13.21 -2.53 -9.90
C VAL A 177 -14.23 -1.72 -10.71
N GLU A 178 -13.87 -0.51 -11.17
CA GLU A 178 -14.75 0.29 -12.01
C GLU A 178 -15.06 -0.39 -13.36
N ALA A 179 -14.08 -1.08 -13.96
CA ALA A 179 -14.26 -1.77 -15.24
C ALA A 179 -15.15 -3.02 -15.14
N VAL A 180 -14.93 -3.86 -14.13
CA VAL A 180 -15.73 -5.05 -13.86
C VAL A 180 -17.12 -4.64 -13.39
N GLY A 181 -17.22 -3.66 -12.48
CA GLY A 181 -18.51 -3.14 -12.02
C GLY A 181 -19.40 -2.66 -13.17
N ARG A 182 -18.84 -1.99 -14.19
CA ARG A 182 -19.60 -1.56 -15.38
C ARG A 182 -20.28 -2.71 -16.12
N LYS A 183 -19.71 -3.93 -16.09
CA LYS A 183 -20.35 -5.12 -16.69
C LYS A 183 -21.63 -5.52 -15.97
N TYR A 184 -21.74 -5.16 -14.69
CA TYR A 184 -22.87 -5.45 -13.83
C TYR A 184 -23.72 -4.20 -13.54
N GLY A 185 -23.66 -3.20 -14.43
CA GLY A 185 -24.54 -2.03 -14.37
C GLY A 185 -24.04 -0.87 -13.50
N PHE A 186 -22.82 -0.90 -12.97
CA PHE A 186 -22.27 0.25 -12.25
C PHE A 186 -22.06 1.46 -13.16
N THR A 187 -22.64 2.58 -12.77
CA THR A 187 -22.40 3.90 -13.38
C THR A 187 -21.76 4.83 -12.37
N ARG A 188 -20.68 5.50 -12.76
CA ARG A 188 -19.99 6.44 -11.88
C ARG A 188 -20.77 7.74 -11.76
N GLU A 189 -21.20 8.07 -10.55
CA GLU A 189 -21.82 9.34 -10.21
C GLU A 189 -20.78 10.33 -9.68
N TRP A 190 -21.16 11.60 -9.57
CA TRP A 190 -20.31 12.65 -9.01
C TRP A 190 -19.94 12.36 -7.54
N ALA A 191 -20.86 11.76 -6.79
CA ALA A 191 -20.69 11.48 -5.37
C ALA A 191 -19.87 10.22 -5.07
N ASN A 192 -19.66 9.32 -6.04
CA ASN A 192 -18.78 8.17 -5.85
C ASN A 192 -17.36 8.66 -5.58
N HIS A 193 -16.87 8.39 -4.38
CA HIS A 193 -15.54 8.81 -3.96
C HIS A 193 -14.72 7.61 -3.50
N ARG A 194 -13.52 7.47 -4.08
CA ARG A 194 -12.50 6.54 -3.61
C ARG A 194 -11.16 7.21 -3.43
N GLU A 195 -10.47 6.87 -2.36
CA GLU A 195 -9.14 7.41 -2.06
C GLU A 195 -8.19 6.28 -1.64
N ILE A 196 -6.90 6.45 -1.95
CA ILE A 196 -5.83 5.64 -1.38
C ILE A 196 -5.00 6.57 -0.50
N CYS A 197 -5.04 6.34 0.80
CA CYS A 197 -4.31 7.10 1.81
C CYS A 197 -3.05 6.35 2.24
N ASN A 198 -2.10 7.06 2.85
CA ASN A 198 -0.97 6.43 3.53
C ASN A 198 -0.76 7.08 4.89
N ASN A 199 -0.71 6.27 5.95
CA ASN A 199 -0.63 6.79 7.32
C ASN A 199 0.72 7.46 7.65
N SER A 200 1.79 7.19 6.90
CA SER A 200 3.04 7.94 7.03
C SER A 200 2.87 9.44 6.78
N THR A 201 1.81 9.85 6.07
CA THR A 201 1.54 11.27 5.80
C THR A 201 1.32 12.08 7.07
N TRP A 202 0.72 11.49 8.11
CA TRP A 202 0.59 12.10 9.43
C TRP A 202 1.64 11.58 10.41
N TRP A 203 1.90 10.27 10.49
CA TRP A 203 2.84 9.70 11.48
C TRP A 203 4.25 10.28 11.41
N ASN A 204 4.73 10.65 10.22
CA ASN A 204 6.09 11.19 10.09
C ASN A 204 6.24 12.61 10.64
N LYS A 205 5.14 13.30 10.96
CA LYS A 205 5.15 14.67 11.48
C LYS A 205 4.42 14.80 12.81
N LEU A 206 3.65 13.79 13.19
CA LEU A 206 2.82 13.78 14.37
C LEU A 206 3.69 13.66 15.64
N PRO A 207 3.67 14.67 16.53
CA PRO A 207 4.41 14.58 17.78
C PRO A 207 3.83 13.46 18.65
N MET A 208 4.70 12.59 19.18
CA MET A 208 4.27 11.55 20.13
C MET A 208 3.55 12.16 21.35
N LEU A 209 3.97 13.34 21.79
CA LEU A 209 3.34 14.07 22.89
C LEU A 209 1.86 14.38 22.60
N GLU A 210 1.51 14.74 21.36
CA GLU A 210 0.13 15.02 20.96
C GLU A 210 -0.73 13.75 21.08
N VAL A 211 -0.20 12.61 20.65
CA VAL A 211 -0.88 11.31 20.76
C VAL A 211 -1.10 10.93 22.23
N LEU A 212 -0.06 11.09 23.05
CA LEU A 212 -0.13 10.77 24.48
C LEU A 212 -1.12 11.67 25.22
N GLN A 213 -1.19 12.96 24.89
CA GLN A 213 -2.15 13.89 25.52
C GLN A 213 -3.58 13.62 25.07
N THR A 214 -3.77 13.29 23.80
CA THR A 214 -5.11 13.15 23.19
C THR A 214 -5.74 11.77 23.43
N LEU A 215 -4.95 10.69 23.33
CA LEU A 215 -5.43 9.31 23.50
C LEU A 215 -4.97 8.64 24.78
N GLY A 216 -3.79 8.99 25.29
CA GLY A 216 -3.14 8.29 26.40
C GLY A 216 -4.03 8.07 27.62
N PRO A 217 -4.77 9.07 28.14
CA PRO A 217 -5.59 8.87 29.34
C PRO A 217 -6.85 8.01 29.09
N GLY A 218 -7.29 7.90 27.83
CA GLY A 218 -8.41 7.04 27.43
C GLY A 218 -8.01 5.58 27.25
N MET A 219 -6.74 5.31 26.93
CA MET A 219 -6.23 3.96 26.66
C MET A 219 -5.69 3.32 27.94
N ARG A 220 -6.55 2.58 28.65
CA ARG A 220 -6.19 1.91 29.91
C ARG A 220 -5.33 0.67 29.68
N LEU A 221 -4.14 0.65 30.31
CA LEU A 221 -3.18 -0.44 30.18
C LEU A 221 -3.76 -1.81 30.56
N GLY A 222 -4.56 -1.88 31.64
CA GLY A 222 -5.19 -3.14 32.08
C GLY A 222 -6.07 -3.77 31.00
N SER A 223 -6.91 -2.98 30.33
CA SER A 223 -7.77 -3.45 29.25
C SER A 223 -6.98 -3.90 28.02
N MET A 224 -5.88 -3.22 27.71
CA MET A 224 -5.01 -3.58 26.60
C MET A 224 -4.25 -4.89 26.88
N LEU A 225 -3.68 -5.05 28.08
CA LEU A 225 -3.00 -6.28 28.51
C LEU A 225 -3.95 -7.47 28.65
N ALA A 226 -5.23 -7.22 28.95
CA ALA A 226 -6.24 -8.26 29.11
C ALA A 226 -6.62 -8.97 27.79
N ARG A 227 -6.23 -8.43 26.64
CA ARG A 227 -6.55 -8.98 25.32
C ARG A 227 -5.88 -10.32 25.09
N GLU A 228 -6.60 -11.23 24.45
CA GLU A 228 -6.13 -12.58 24.20
C GLU A 228 -4.86 -12.61 23.34
N THR A 229 -4.79 -11.77 22.30
CA THR A 229 -3.60 -11.65 21.43
C THR A 229 -2.35 -11.24 22.22
N VAL A 230 -2.50 -10.30 23.16
CA VAL A 230 -1.41 -9.83 24.02
C VAL A 230 -1.00 -10.90 25.01
N LYS A 231 -1.97 -11.50 25.71
CA LYS A 231 -1.73 -12.61 26.66
C LYS A 231 -1.02 -13.79 26.01
N GLN A 232 -1.47 -14.22 24.83
CA GLN A 232 -0.89 -15.35 24.14
C GLN A 232 0.56 -15.08 23.74
N LYS A 233 0.86 -13.91 23.18
CA LYS A 233 2.23 -13.55 22.81
C LYS A 233 3.14 -13.38 24.03
N MET A 234 2.64 -12.82 25.13
CA MET A 234 3.39 -12.69 26.37
C MET A 234 3.68 -14.04 27.05
N ASN A 235 2.71 -14.96 27.05
CA ASN A 235 2.83 -16.24 27.78
C ASN A 235 3.51 -17.34 26.96
N LYS A 236 3.29 -17.37 25.64
CA LYS A 236 3.71 -18.47 24.75
C LYS A 236 4.69 -18.05 23.65
N GLY A 237 4.92 -16.75 23.49
CA GLY A 237 5.76 -16.18 22.44
C GLY A 237 7.10 -15.64 22.97
N ASP A 238 7.72 -14.78 22.17
CA ASP A 238 8.98 -14.09 22.49
C ASP A 238 8.79 -12.82 23.34
N GLY A 239 7.61 -12.66 23.97
CA GLY A 239 7.19 -11.44 24.64
C GLY A 239 6.64 -10.39 23.69
N MET A 240 6.17 -9.26 24.23
CA MET A 240 5.62 -8.17 23.44
C MET A 240 6.46 -6.91 23.62
N SER A 241 7.00 -6.39 22.51
CA SER A 241 7.73 -5.12 22.55
C SER A 241 6.78 -3.94 22.77
N PHE A 242 7.29 -2.84 23.34
CA PHE A 242 6.51 -1.61 23.49
C PHE A 242 6.01 -1.06 22.13
N SER A 243 6.80 -1.23 21.07
CA SER A 243 6.42 -0.86 19.72
C SER A 243 5.19 -1.64 19.25
N GLU A 244 5.21 -2.97 19.33
CA GLU A 244 4.07 -3.82 18.97
C GLU A 244 2.84 -3.54 19.86
N PHE A 245 3.05 -3.32 21.16
CA PHE A 245 1.98 -2.97 22.09
C PHE A 245 1.28 -1.65 21.73
N THR A 246 2.02 -0.72 21.10
CA THR A 246 1.51 0.58 20.65
C THR A 246 0.79 0.50 19.29
N TYR A 247 0.92 -0.60 18.55
CA TYR A 247 0.32 -0.76 17.22
C TYR A 247 -1.21 -0.49 17.19
N PRO A 248 -2.05 -1.02 18.12
CA PRO A 248 -3.48 -0.74 18.11
C PRO A 248 -3.81 0.74 18.34
N ILE A 249 -2.97 1.46 19.11
CA ILE A 249 -3.10 2.91 19.33
C ILE A 249 -2.82 3.65 18.03
N MET A 250 -1.84 3.19 17.26
CA MET A 250 -1.54 3.79 15.96
C MET A 250 -2.71 3.59 14.96
N GLN A 251 -3.25 2.37 14.89
CA GLN A 251 -4.41 2.08 14.04
C GLN A 251 -5.66 2.87 14.49
N ALA A 252 -5.85 3.07 15.79
CA ALA A 252 -6.94 3.90 16.32
C ALA A 252 -6.76 5.38 15.93
N TRP A 253 -5.53 5.90 16.00
CA TRP A 253 -5.25 7.27 15.56
C TRP A 253 -5.42 7.44 14.04
N ASP A 254 -5.05 6.43 13.24
CA ASP A 254 -5.32 6.44 11.79
C ASP A 254 -6.80 6.63 11.50
N TRP A 255 -7.65 5.87 12.22
CA TRP A 255 -9.09 6.01 12.09
C TRP A 255 -9.55 7.39 12.56
N TRP A 256 -9.10 7.84 13.73
CA TRP A 256 -9.41 9.17 14.23
C TRP A 256 -9.11 10.27 13.21
N TYR A 257 -7.91 10.25 12.63
CA TYR A 257 -7.49 11.21 11.61
C TYR A 257 -8.47 11.21 10.42
N MET A 258 -8.79 10.05 9.86
CA MET A 258 -9.72 9.93 8.73
C MET A 258 -11.19 10.22 9.13
N PHE A 259 -11.57 9.95 10.36
CA PHE A 259 -12.89 10.21 10.91
C PHE A 259 -13.16 11.72 10.88
N HIS A 260 -12.30 12.52 11.53
CA HIS A 260 -12.53 13.96 11.64
C HIS A 260 -12.18 14.73 10.36
N SER A 261 -11.22 14.25 9.55
CA SER A 261 -10.76 14.98 8.35
C SER A 261 -11.50 14.59 7.06
N LYS A 262 -12.00 13.36 6.97
CA LYS A 262 -12.60 12.78 5.75
C LYS A 262 -14.01 12.22 5.95
N GLY A 263 -14.54 12.24 7.18
CA GLY A 263 -15.87 11.71 7.49
C GLY A 263 -15.96 10.18 7.41
N ILE A 264 -14.84 9.48 7.66
CA ILE A 264 -14.80 8.02 7.63
C ILE A 264 -15.35 7.46 8.95
N GLN A 265 -16.60 7.03 8.91
CA GLN A 265 -17.35 6.54 10.06
C GLN A 265 -17.18 5.03 10.29
N LEU A 266 -16.83 4.26 9.26
CA LEU A 266 -16.83 2.80 9.27
C LEU A 266 -15.45 2.19 9.02
N GLN A 267 -14.99 1.29 9.90
CA GLN A 267 -13.80 0.46 9.66
C GLN A 267 -14.18 -0.97 9.30
N ILE A 268 -13.57 -1.50 8.23
CA ILE A 268 -13.72 -2.88 7.79
C ILE A 268 -12.36 -3.58 7.95
N GLY A 269 -12.36 -4.77 8.53
CA GLY A 269 -11.15 -5.58 8.70
C GLY A 269 -11.38 -7.08 8.55
N GLY A 270 -10.32 -7.87 8.54
CA GLY A 270 -10.41 -9.32 8.70
C GLY A 270 -10.93 -9.70 10.10
N SER A 271 -11.34 -10.95 10.31
CA SER A 271 -11.81 -11.42 11.61
C SER A 271 -10.78 -11.26 12.74
N ASP A 272 -9.48 -11.33 12.39
CA ASP A 272 -8.35 -11.08 13.27
C ASP A 272 -8.29 -9.61 13.77
N GLN A 273 -8.84 -8.66 13.00
CA GLN A 273 -8.77 -7.23 13.31
C GLN A 273 -9.84 -6.74 14.29
N PHE A 274 -10.73 -7.61 14.79
CA PHE A 274 -11.85 -7.19 15.66
C PHE A 274 -11.37 -6.41 16.90
N GLY A 275 -10.32 -6.87 17.57
CA GLY A 275 -9.75 -6.19 18.74
C GLY A 275 -9.15 -4.82 18.42
N ASN A 276 -8.55 -4.64 17.25
CA ASN A 276 -8.00 -3.35 16.83
C ASN A 276 -9.12 -2.38 16.46
N ILE A 277 -10.19 -2.86 15.80
CA ILE A 277 -11.37 -2.06 15.46
C ILE A 277 -12.07 -1.55 16.73
N THR A 278 -12.29 -2.41 17.74
CA THR A 278 -12.93 -1.98 19.00
C THR A 278 -12.08 -0.93 19.73
N THR A 279 -10.75 -1.07 19.71
CA THR A 279 -9.82 -0.02 20.19
C THR A 279 -10.06 1.31 19.51
N GLY A 280 -10.22 1.30 18.18
CA GLY A 280 -10.46 2.49 17.39
C GLY A 280 -11.77 3.17 17.76
N ILE A 281 -12.83 2.39 17.98
CA ILE A 281 -14.14 2.90 18.43
C ILE A 281 -14.01 3.58 19.79
N ASP A 282 -13.40 2.91 20.77
CA ASP A 282 -13.23 3.44 22.12
C ASP A 282 -12.36 4.71 22.12
N ALA A 283 -11.29 4.70 21.33
CA ALA A 283 -10.41 5.84 21.12
C ALA A 283 -11.14 7.04 20.53
N ILE A 284 -11.91 6.86 19.45
CA ILE A 284 -12.67 7.95 18.82
C ILE A 284 -13.73 8.48 19.79
N LYS A 285 -14.49 7.60 20.46
CA LYS A 285 -15.50 8.01 21.45
C LYS A 285 -14.88 8.81 22.59
N TYR A 286 -13.72 8.37 23.09
CA TYR A 286 -12.97 9.10 24.09
C TYR A 286 -12.61 10.50 23.59
N ILE A 287 -11.97 10.63 22.42
CA ILE A 287 -11.56 11.93 21.89
C ILE A 287 -12.76 12.85 21.66
N LEU A 288 -13.87 12.34 21.12
CA LEU A 288 -15.10 13.12 20.89
C LEU A 288 -15.71 13.71 22.17
N THR A 289 -15.34 13.21 23.34
CA THR A 289 -15.80 13.71 24.64
C THR A 289 -14.76 14.55 25.37
N THR A 290 -13.46 14.25 25.20
CA THR A 290 -12.39 14.85 26.01
C THR A 290 -11.49 15.86 25.29
N TYR A 291 -11.50 15.89 23.95
CA TYR A 291 -10.62 16.79 23.19
C TYR A 291 -10.80 18.25 23.61
N PRO A 292 -9.76 19.05 23.90
CA PRO A 292 -9.93 20.35 24.56
C PRO A 292 -10.82 21.35 23.81
N ASP A 293 -10.72 21.43 22.49
CA ASP A 293 -11.44 22.39 21.65
C ASP A 293 -12.93 22.00 21.43
N PRO A 294 -13.90 22.75 21.98
CA PRO A 294 -15.32 22.45 21.82
C PRO A 294 -15.85 22.59 20.40
N GLU A 295 -15.34 23.55 19.61
CA GLU A 295 -15.79 23.75 18.23
C GLU A 295 -15.34 22.57 17.37
N PHE A 296 -14.09 22.14 17.56
CA PHE A 296 -13.56 20.95 16.91
C PHE A 296 -14.36 19.69 17.30
N ARG A 297 -14.69 19.50 18.59
CA ARG A 297 -15.55 18.38 19.03
C ARG A 297 -16.91 18.39 18.36
N ALA A 298 -17.59 19.54 18.35
CA ALA A 298 -18.92 19.67 17.74
C ALA A 298 -18.89 19.32 16.25
N LYS A 299 -17.85 19.76 15.52
CA LYS A 299 -17.66 19.42 14.11
C LYS A 299 -17.39 17.93 13.90
N ALA A 300 -16.52 17.32 14.70
CA ALA A 300 -16.22 15.90 14.60
C ALA A 300 -17.43 15.02 14.94
N GLN A 301 -18.26 15.42 15.91
CA GLN A 301 -19.51 14.73 16.27
C GLN A 301 -20.55 14.71 15.13
N GLN A 302 -20.50 15.65 14.18
CA GLN A 302 -21.40 15.64 13.01
C GLN A 302 -21.21 14.41 12.12
N VAL A 303 -20.02 13.79 12.14
CA VAL A 303 -19.73 12.55 11.40
C VAL A 303 -20.61 11.40 11.88
N GLY A 304 -20.94 11.36 13.18
CA GLY A 304 -21.77 10.32 13.80
C GLY A 304 -20.96 9.37 14.69
N GLU A 305 -21.54 8.22 15.05
CA GLU A 305 -20.84 7.24 15.90
C GLU A 305 -19.86 6.39 15.08
N PRO A 306 -18.63 6.12 15.57
CA PRO A 306 -17.71 5.19 14.90
C PRO A 306 -18.26 3.77 14.94
N LEU A 307 -18.24 3.08 13.80
CA LEU A 307 -18.75 1.73 13.61
C LEU A 307 -17.69 0.85 12.96
N GLY A 308 -17.76 -0.46 13.16
CA GLY A 308 -16.92 -1.39 12.44
C GLY A 308 -17.56 -2.76 12.27
N TYR A 309 -17.04 -3.51 11.31
CA TYR A 309 -17.35 -4.93 11.18
C TYR A 309 -16.16 -5.68 10.61
N THR A 310 -16.13 -6.98 10.83
CA THR A 310 -15.13 -7.88 10.28
C THR A 310 -15.71 -8.76 9.19
N VAL A 311 -14.88 -9.12 8.22
CA VAL A 311 -15.16 -10.14 7.21
C VAL A 311 -14.60 -11.49 7.69
N PRO A 312 -15.18 -12.63 7.28
CA PRO A 312 -14.69 -13.93 7.73
C PRO A 312 -13.29 -14.23 7.20
N LEU A 313 -12.50 -14.93 8.00
CA LEU A 313 -11.27 -15.56 7.51
C LEU A 313 -11.64 -16.74 6.61
N LEU A 314 -11.10 -16.75 5.40
CA LEU A 314 -11.32 -17.88 4.50
C LEU A 314 -10.41 -19.05 4.89
N THR A 315 -11.05 -20.17 5.19
CA THR A 315 -10.43 -21.49 5.28
C THR A 315 -10.91 -22.34 4.11
N THR A 316 -10.06 -23.25 3.64
CA THR A 316 -10.44 -24.33 2.72
C THR A 316 -11.24 -25.39 3.47
N ALA A 317 -11.91 -26.30 2.76
CA ALA A 317 -12.55 -27.48 3.37
C ALA A 317 -11.59 -28.36 4.20
N SER A 318 -10.27 -28.31 3.90
CA SER A 318 -9.22 -28.98 4.69
C SER A 318 -8.79 -28.22 5.95
N GLY A 319 -9.36 -27.04 6.22
CA GLY A 319 -9.02 -26.20 7.38
C GLY A 319 -7.79 -25.30 7.18
N GLU A 320 -7.13 -25.35 6.02
CA GLU A 320 -5.99 -24.49 5.71
C GLU A 320 -6.44 -23.05 5.42
N LYS A 321 -5.62 -22.04 5.77
CA LYS A 321 -5.90 -20.65 5.43
C LYS A 321 -5.90 -20.48 3.90
N PHE A 322 -7.00 -19.97 3.35
CA PHE A 322 -7.17 -19.74 1.92
C PHE A 322 -6.10 -18.80 1.37
N GLY A 323 -5.59 -19.11 0.19
CA GLY A 323 -4.48 -18.40 -0.43
C GLY A 323 -3.09 -18.91 -0.06
N LYS A 324 -2.95 -19.98 0.74
CA LYS A 324 -1.70 -20.74 0.88
C LYS A 324 -1.78 -22.00 0.01
N SER A 325 -0.87 -22.16 -0.95
CA SER A 325 -0.72 -23.36 -1.79
C SER A 325 0.67 -23.92 -1.57
N ALA A 326 0.79 -25.16 -1.08
CA ALA A 326 2.06 -25.86 -0.87
C ALA A 326 3.14 -25.00 -0.15
N GLY A 327 2.74 -24.22 0.85
CA GLY A 327 3.62 -23.32 1.62
C GLY A 327 3.80 -21.91 1.06
N ASN A 328 3.35 -21.61 -0.18
CA ASN A 328 3.46 -20.29 -0.79
C ASN A 328 2.12 -19.55 -0.85
N SER A 329 2.16 -18.23 -0.63
CA SER A 329 0.96 -17.38 -0.71
C SER A 329 0.66 -17.03 -2.18
N ILE A 330 -0.60 -17.10 -2.59
CA ILE A 330 -1.05 -16.70 -3.92
C ILE A 330 -1.16 -15.17 -3.98
N LEU A 331 -0.23 -14.55 -4.72
CA LEU A 331 -0.10 -13.10 -4.82
C LEU A 331 -0.95 -12.55 -5.97
N LEU A 332 -1.42 -11.30 -5.83
CA LEU A 332 -2.22 -10.60 -6.85
C LEU A 332 -1.35 -9.82 -7.85
N ASP A 333 -0.03 -9.87 -7.71
CA ASP A 333 0.86 -9.23 -8.68
C ASP A 333 1.22 -10.20 -9.79
N SER A 334 0.98 -9.77 -11.03
CA SER A 334 1.14 -10.59 -12.21
C SER A 334 2.58 -11.00 -12.51
N ASP A 335 3.57 -10.33 -11.90
CA ASP A 335 4.99 -10.65 -12.05
C ASP A 335 5.44 -11.70 -11.02
N LEU A 336 4.68 -11.90 -9.94
CA LEU A 336 4.94 -12.88 -8.89
C LEU A 336 4.04 -14.11 -9.00
N THR A 337 2.82 -13.94 -9.47
CA THR A 337 1.89 -15.02 -9.80
C THR A 337 1.29 -14.72 -11.15
N SER A 338 1.63 -15.52 -12.17
CA SER A 338 1.15 -15.27 -13.52
C SER A 338 -0.38 -15.35 -13.58
N SER A 339 -1.00 -14.69 -14.58
CA SER A 339 -2.45 -14.82 -14.79
C SER A 339 -2.86 -16.28 -15.00
N PHE A 340 -2.02 -17.07 -15.64
CA PHE A 340 -2.23 -18.50 -15.84
C PHE A 340 -2.23 -19.27 -14.50
N ASP A 341 -1.28 -18.99 -13.61
CA ASP A 341 -1.18 -19.67 -12.31
C ASP A 341 -2.30 -19.25 -11.37
N LEU A 342 -2.64 -17.95 -11.33
CA LEU A 342 -3.77 -17.44 -10.54
C LEU A 342 -5.09 -18.05 -11.03
N TYR A 343 -5.28 -18.11 -12.35
CA TYR A 343 -6.44 -18.77 -12.95
C TYR A 343 -6.49 -20.25 -12.56
N GLY A 344 -5.36 -20.96 -12.70
CA GLY A 344 -5.24 -22.37 -12.38
C GLY A 344 -5.46 -22.67 -10.89
N TYR A 345 -5.03 -21.78 -9.99
CA TYR A 345 -5.30 -21.87 -8.56
C TYR A 345 -6.80 -21.85 -8.28
N LEU A 346 -7.52 -20.88 -8.86
CA LEU A 346 -8.97 -20.75 -8.69
C LEU A 346 -9.74 -21.88 -9.39
N LEU A 347 -9.23 -22.40 -10.50
CA LEU A 347 -9.80 -23.54 -11.22
C LEU A 347 -9.76 -24.84 -10.39
N ARG A 348 -8.88 -24.93 -9.39
CA ARG A 348 -8.77 -26.04 -8.44
C ARG A 348 -9.69 -25.90 -7.22
N THR A 349 -10.51 -24.85 -7.16
CA THR A 349 -11.52 -24.68 -6.09
C THR A 349 -12.47 -25.87 -6.06
N ALA A 350 -12.73 -26.40 -4.86
CA ALA A 350 -13.68 -27.49 -4.67
C ALA A 350 -15.12 -27.05 -4.99
N ASP A 351 -15.94 -27.98 -5.49
CA ASP A 351 -17.35 -27.72 -5.82
C ASP A 351 -18.14 -27.19 -4.60
N ALA A 352 -17.81 -27.66 -3.39
CA ALA A 352 -18.44 -27.21 -2.15
C ALA A 352 -18.14 -25.74 -1.80
N ASP A 353 -17.02 -25.18 -2.29
CA ASP A 353 -16.55 -23.84 -1.94
C ASP A 353 -16.82 -22.81 -3.06
N VAL A 354 -17.05 -23.25 -4.30
CA VAL A 354 -17.09 -22.37 -5.48
C VAL A 354 -18.22 -21.33 -5.40
N GLU A 355 -19.39 -21.71 -4.90
CA GLU A 355 -20.52 -20.79 -4.73
C GLU A 355 -20.18 -19.67 -3.73
N LYS A 356 -19.60 -20.04 -2.58
CA LYS A 356 -19.15 -19.10 -1.55
C LYS A 356 -18.12 -18.13 -2.12
N TYR A 357 -17.16 -18.62 -2.91
CA TYR A 357 -16.13 -17.78 -3.50
C TYR A 357 -16.67 -16.88 -4.61
N LEU A 358 -17.62 -17.35 -5.43
CA LEU A 358 -18.33 -16.51 -6.40
C LEU A 358 -19.06 -15.35 -5.69
N LYS A 359 -19.73 -15.64 -4.57
CA LYS A 359 -20.42 -14.64 -3.74
C LYS A 359 -19.46 -13.58 -3.18
N MET A 360 -18.30 -14.02 -2.67
CA MET A 360 -17.34 -13.14 -2.00
C MET A 360 -16.43 -12.34 -2.94
N PHE A 361 -16.00 -12.91 -4.06
CA PHE A 361 -14.94 -12.36 -4.90
C PHE A 361 -15.38 -11.76 -6.23
N THR A 362 -16.68 -11.77 -6.53
CA THR A 362 -17.20 -11.26 -7.80
C THR A 362 -18.28 -10.20 -7.60
N PHE A 363 -18.56 -9.44 -8.66
CA PHE A 363 -19.71 -8.53 -8.72
C PHE A 363 -20.96 -9.16 -9.33
N MET A 364 -20.97 -10.50 -9.52
CA MET A 364 -22.10 -11.21 -10.12
C MET A 364 -23.35 -11.14 -9.25
N PRO A 365 -24.55 -10.88 -9.81
CA PRO A 365 -25.82 -11.00 -9.11
C PRO A 365 -25.98 -12.36 -8.43
N ILE A 366 -26.68 -12.39 -7.29
CA ILE A 366 -26.86 -13.65 -6.52
C ILE A 366 -27.66 -14.65 -7.34
N GLU A 367 -28.70 -14.22 -8.06
CA GLU A 367 -29.51 -15.09 -8.90
C GLU A 367 -28.67 -15.75 -10.01
N ASP A 368 -27.74 -15.00 -10.62
CA ASP A 368 -26.83 -15.51 -11.66
C ASP A 368 -25.84 -16.53 -11.10
N ILE A 369 -25.35 -16.31 -9.88
CA ILE A 369 -24.47 -17.27 -9.18
C ILE A 369 -25.23 -18.57 -8.92
N GLU A 370 -26.45 -18.48 -8.38
CA GLU A 370 -27.27 -19.65 -8.07
C GLU A 370 -27.61 -20.45 -9.34
N ASN A 371 -27.95 -19.77 -10.44
CA ASN A 371 -28.23 -20.41 -11.73
C ASN A 371 -26.97 -21.10 -12.29
N LEU A 372 -25.82 -20.43 -12.25
CA LEU A 372 -24.55 -20.99 -12.69
C LEU A 372 -24.15 -22.22 -11.87
N VAL A 373 -24.31 -22.18 -10.55
CA VAL A 373 -24.00 -23.31 -9.67
C VAL A 373 -24.95 -24.48 -9.94
N LYS A 374 -26.26 -24.22 -10.09
CA LYS A 374 -27.23 -25.25 -10.49
C LYS A 374 -26.88 -25.90 -11.83
N GLU A 375 -26.45 -25.12 -12.82
CA GLU A 375 -26.00 -25.65 -14.11
C GLU A 375 -24.72 -26.47 -13.96
N HIS A 376 -23.74 -25.95 -13.23
CA HIS A 376 -22.48 -26.62 -12.97
C HIS A 376 -22.66 -27.97 -12.28
N MET A 377 -23.59 -28.07 -11.32
CA MET A 377 -23.86 -29.33 -10.60
C MET A 377 -24.45 -30.43 -11.51
N LYS A 378 -25.01 -30.09 -12.68
CA LYS A 378 -25.42 -31.09 -13.68
C LYS A 378 -24.23 -31.72 -14.41
N SER A 379 -23.10 -31.01 -14.47
CA SER A 379 -21.87 -31.47 -15.13
C SER A 379 -20.62 -30.94 -14.41
N PRO A 380 -20.33 -31.40 -13.17
CA PRO A 380 -19.25 -30.84 -12.36
C PRO A 380 -17.87 -30.97 -13.02
N PHE A 381 -17.67 -32.02 -13.82
CA PHE A 381 -16.45 -32.28 -14.55
C PHE A 381 -16.08 -31.17 -15.56
N GLU A 382 -17.04 -30.36 -16.02
CA GLU A 382 -16.80 -29.22 -16.92
C GLU A 382 -16.26 -27.97 -16.20
N ARG A 383 -16.33 -27.95 -14.86
CA ARG A 383 -15.81 -26.86 -14.01
C ARG A 383 -16.31 -25.45 -14.40
N LYS A 384 -17.54 -25.35 -14.91
CA LYS A 384 -18.15 -24.08 -15.36
C LYS A 384 -18.09 -22.98 -14.30
N ALA A 385 -18.46 -23.29 -13.06
CA ALA A 385 -18.46 -22.33 -11.95
C ALA A 385 -17.03 -21.87 -11.61
N GLN A 386 -16.06 -22.79 -11.58
CA GLN A 386 -14.67 -22.49 -11.27
C GLN A 386 -14.00 -21.68 -12.39
N HIS A 387 -14.30 -21.98 -13.66
CA HIS A 387 -13.84 -21.17 -14.80
C HIS A 387 -14.36 -19.74 -14.70
N LYS A 388 -15.64 -19.56 -14.32
CA LYS A 388 -16.21 -18.22 -14.12
C LYS A 388 -15.55 -17.50 -12.94
N LEU A 389 -15.38 -18.17 -11.80
CA LEU A 389 -14.68 -17.62 -10.64
C LEU A 389 -13.26 -17.17 -11.01
N ALA A 390 -12.50 -18.04 -11.70
CA ALA A 390 -11.15 -17.75 -12.14
C ALA A 390 -11.09 -16.55 -13.08
N LEU A 391 -12.01 -16.48 -14.05
CA LEU A 391 -12.11 -15.37 -14.99
C LEU A 391 -12.37 -14.04 -14.27
N GLU A 392 -13.37 -13.98 -13.39
CA GLU A 392 -13.76 -12.74 -12.69
C GLU A 392 -12.66 -12.23 -11.76
N VAL A 393 -11.99 -13.11 -11.01
CA VAL A 393 -10.94 -12.71 -10.07
C VAL A 393 -9.65 -12.30 -10.80
N VAL A 394 -9.24 -13.04 -11.85
CA VAL A 394 -8.08 -12.64 -12.66
C VAL A 394 -8.37 -11.34 -13.39
N GLU A 395 -9.59 -11.13 -13.86
CA GLU A 395 -9.98 -9.87 -14.46
C GLU A 395 -9.92 -8.71 -13.46
N LEU A 396 -10.40 -8.92 -12.23
CA LEU A 396 -10.30 -7.94 -11.17
C LEU A 396 -8.83 -7.64 -10.81
N ALA A 397 -7.97 -8.65 -10.73
CA ALA A 397 -6.57 -8.49 -10.33
C ALA A 397 -5.66 -7.94 -11.44
N HIS A 398 -5.74 -8.53 -12.63
CA HIS A 398 -4.80 -8.33 -13.75
C HIS A 398 -5.43 -7.60 -14.94
N GLY A 399 -6.76 -7.62 -15.09
CA GLY A 399 -7.49 -6.95 -16.17
C GLY A 399 -8.06 -7.92 -17.21
N THR A 400 -8.99 -7.43 -18.04
CA THR A 400 -9.81 -8.25 -18.95
C THR A 400 -9.02 -9.04 -19.98
N SER A 401 -8.01 -8.43 -20.61
CA SER A 401 -7.22 -9.11 -21.65
C SER A 401 -6.50 -10.33 -21.07
N TYR A 402 -5.80 -10.14 -19.95
CA TYR A 402 -5.06 -11.20 -19.28
C TYR A 402 -5.95 -12.33 -18.75
N ALA A 403 -7.18 -12.01 -18.34
CA ALA A 403 -8.14 -13.01 -17.87
C ALA A 403 -8.63 -13.89 -19.03
N LYS A 404 -8.93 -13.31 -20.19
CA LYS A 404 -9.33 -14.04 -21.41
C LYS A 404 -8.19 -14.90 -21.97
N ASP A 405 -6.97 -14.38 -21.95
CA ASP A 405 -5.79 -15.13 -22.40
C ASP A 405 -5.56 -16.36 -21.50
N ALA A 406 -5.62 -16.18 -20.17
CA ALA A 406 -5.49 -17.27 -19.22
C ALA A 406 -6.61 -18.31 -19.36
N GLU A 407 -7.87 -17.87 -19.52
CA GLU A 407 -9.00 -18.77 -19.79
C GLU A 407 -8.76 -19.61 -21.06
N THR A 408 -8.33 -18.98 -22.15
CA THR A 408 -8.08 -19.66 -23.43
C THR A 408 -7.00 -20.72 -23.27
N GLN A 409 -5.89 -20.39 -22.60
CA GLN A 409 -4.80 -21.32 -22.34
C GLN A 409 -5.26 -22.54 -21.52
N HIS A 410 -6.01 -22.32 -20.44
CA HIS A 410 -6.55 -23.43 -19.63
C HIS A 410 -7.55 -24.28 -20.42
N ARG A 411 -8.42 -23.68 -21.24
CA ARG A 411 -9.36 -24.43 -22.09
C ARG A 411 -8.65 -25.27 -23.16
N LEU A 412 -7.53 -24.79 -23.71
CA LEU A 412 -6.74 -25.54 -24.70
C LEU A 412 -6.03 -26.74 -24.08
N ILE A 413 -5.40 -26.57 -22.92
CA ILE A 413 -4.61 -27.64 -22.26
C ILE A 413 -5.50 -28.80 -21.79
N PHE A 414 -6.72 -28.51 -21.34
CA PHE A 414 -7.62 -29.52 -20.74
C PHE A 414 -8.66 -30.08 -21.72
N ARG A 415 -8.60 -29.75 -23.02
CA ARG A 415 -9.49 -30.32 -24.04
C ARG A 415 -9.01 -31.73 -24.44
N LYS A 416 -9.79 -32.77 -24.11
CA LYS A 416 -9.58 -34.14 -24.63
C LYS A 416 -10.08 -34.22 -26.09
N GLY A 417 -9.16 -34.17 -27.06
CA GLY A 417 -9.42 -34.39 -28.48
C GLY A 417 -8.17 -34.10 -29.30
N PRO A 418 -7.98 -34.74 -30.48
CA PRO A 418 -6.76 -34.56 -31.27
C PRO A 418 -6.63 -33.08 -31.63
N VAL A 419 -5.44 -32.53 -31.34
CA VAL A 419 -5.03 -31.22 -31.84
C VAL A 419 -5.08 -31.31 -33.35
N THR A 420 -6.14 -30.79 -33.96
CA THR A 420 -6.14 -30.55 -35.39
C THR A 420 -5.12 -29.44 -35.58
N GLU A 421 -3.97 -29.79 -36.17
CA GLU A 421 -2.96 -28.86 -36.66
C GLU A 421 -3.63 -27.91 -37.65
N THR A 422 -4.20 -26.84 -37.13
CA THR A 422 -4.63 -25.68 -37.93
C THR A 422 -4.63 -24.44 -37.06
N GLN A 423 -3.54 -24.26 -36.32
CA GLN A 423 -2.94 -22.95 -36.20
C GLN A 423 -1.52 -23.12 -36.70
N THR A 424 -1.31 -22.68 -37.93
CA THR A 424 -0.03 -22.57 -38.59
C THR A 424 1.00 -22.11 -37.58
N GLN A 425 1.97 -22.97 -37.33
CA GLN A 425 3.30 -22.54 -36.96
C GLN A 425 3.73 -21.50 -38.01
N THR A 426 3.54 -20.23 -37.73
CA THR A 426 4.44 -19.20 -38.27
C THR A 426 5.68 -19.18 -37.37
N GLU A 427 6.35 -20.32 -37.33
CA GLU A 427 7.79 -20.42 -37.16
C GLU A 427 8.33 -20.73 -38.55
N THR A 428 8.38 -19.71 -39.40
CA THR A 428 9.31 -19.71 -40.53
C THR A 428 10.18 -18.50 -40.35
N GLN A 429 11.43 -18.79 -40.03
CA GLN A 429 12.52 -17.85 -39.91
C GLN A 429 12.73 -17.18 -41.28
N THR A 430 12.31 -15.94 -41.39
CA THR A 430 12.98 -14.98 -42.28
C THR A 430 13.52 -13.86 -41.40
N GLN A 431 14.85 -13.82 -41.30
CA GLN A 431 15.62 -12.73 -40.74
C GLN A 431 15.19 -11.41 -41.39
N THR A 432 14.48 -10.55 -40.65
CA THR A 432 14.57 -9.08 -40.63
C THR A 432 13.42 -8.52 -39.78
N ASP A 433 13.71 -7.45 -39.02
CA ASP A 433 12.81 -6.61 -38.21
C ASP A 433 12.47 -7.00 -36.75
N LEU A 434 13.41 -6.60 -35.89
CA LEU A 434 13.22 -5.81 -34.65
C LEU A 434 11.77 -5.51 -34.20
N SER A 435 11.11 -6.49 -33.58
CA SER A 435 10.24 -6.22 -32.44
C SER A 435 10.14 -7.49 -31.59
N VAL A 436 10.74 -7.45 -30.40
CA VAL A 436 10.64 -8.54 -29.43
C VAL A 436 9.17 -8.67 -29.03
N LYS A 437 8.47 -9.67 -29.59
CA LYS A 437 7.14 -10.06 -29.11
C LYS A 437 7.26 -10.50 -27.66
N VAL A 438 6.57 -9.79 -26.78
CA VAL A 438 6.58 -10.01 -25.33
C VAL A 438 5.95 -11.38 -25.04
N ASN A 439 6.78 -12.40 -24.78
CA ASN A 439 6.32 -13.70 -24.27
C ASN A 439 6.18 -13.65 -22.74
N VAL A 440 5.51 -14.62 -22.11
CA VAL A 440 5.29 -14.69 -20.65
C VAL A 440 6.61 -14.61 -19.86
N ASN A 441 7.70 -15.14 -20.42
CA ASN A 441 9.05 -15.09 -19.85
C ASN A 441 9.79 -13.76 -20.08
N ASN A 442 9.33 -12.91 -21.01
CA ASN A 442 9.95 -11.64 -21.37
C ASN A 442 9.05 -10.43 -21.03
N ARG A 443 8.08 -10.62 -20.14
CA ARG A 443 7.21 -9.55 -19.65
C ARG A 443 8.05 -8.56 -18.85
N PRO A 444 7.95 -7.25 -19.12
CA PRO A 444 8.75 -6.30 -18.38
C PRO A 444 8.14 -6.14 -16.97
N LYS A 445 8.88 -6.63 -15.97
CA LYS A 445 8.50 -6.76 -14.55
C LYS A 445 8.50 -5.40 -13.86
N ILE A 446 7.51 -5.10 -13.02
CA ILE A 446 7.45 -3.89 -12.19
C ILE A 446 8.63 -3.86 -11.22
N ASN A 447 8.94 -4.96 -10.54
CA ASN A 447 10.08 -5.05 -9.63
C ASN A 447 11.25 -5.72 -10.34
N ILE A 448 12.38 -5.00 -10.46
CA ILE A 448 13.62 -5.52 -11.02
C ILE A 448 14.76 -5.28 -10.03
N LYS A 449 15.74 -6.19 -10.05
CA LYS A 449 17.02 -5.98 -9.37
C LYS A 449 18.07 -5.61 -10.43
N LEU A 450 18.96 -4.67 -10.14
CA LEU A 450 20.09 -4.33 -11.01
C LEU A 450 21.37 -4.16 -10.17
N PRO A 451 22.56 -4.46 -10.74
CA PRO A 451 23.81 -4.39 -10.00
C PRO A 451 24.26 -2.95 -9.77
N GLU A 452 24.98 -2.73 -8.66
CA GLU A 452 25.52 -1.43 -8.26
C GLU A 452 26.42 -0.80 -9.32
N SER A 453 27.33 -1.54 -9.94
CA SER A 453 28.23 -0.99 -10.97
C SER A 453 27.47 -0.42 -12.17
N LEU A 454 26.34 -1.01 -12.56
CA LEU A 454 25.51 -0.51 -13.63
C LEU A 454 24.89 0.85 -13.27
N ILE A 455 24.43 1.02 -12.04
CA ILE A 455 23.78 2.26 -11.59
C ILE A 455 24.81 3.35 -11.28
N TYR A 456 25.94 2.98 -10.66
CA TYR A 456 26.93 3.94 -10.16
C TYR A 456 28.02 4.31 -11.14
N GLN A 457 28.25 3.50 -12.20
CA GLN A 457 29.37 3.71 -13.12
C GLN A 457 28.95 3.89 -14.59
N LYS A 458 27.68 3.65 -14.94
CA LYS A 458 27.19 3.76 -16.32
C LYS A 458 26.19 4.90 -16.47
N MET A 459 26.06 5.40 -17.70
CA MET A 459 25.09 6.43 -18.05
C MET A 459 23.64 5.96 -17.85
N PHE A 460 22.75 6.90 -17.57
CA PHE A 460 21.35 6.61 -17.30
C PHE A 460 20.64 5.90 -18.48
N GLY A 461 21.01 6.20 -19.73
CA GLY A 461 20.54 5.45 -20.90
C GLY A 461 20.78 3.93 -20.83
N ARG A 462 21.91 3.47 -20.24
CA ARG A 462 22.16 2.03 -20.04
C ARG A 462 21.26 1.44 -18.96
N VAL A 463 20.98 2.20 -17.90
CA VAL A 463 20.04 1.77 -16.84
C VAL A 463 18.63 1.63 -17.39
N VAL A 464 18.17 2.57 -18.22
CA VAL A 464 16.85 2.51 -18.88
C VAL A 464 16.73 1.30 -19.81
N PHE A 465 17.79 1.00 -20.56
CA PHE A 465 17.86 -0.19 -21.42
C PHE A 465 17.87 -1.50 -20.60
N ALA A 466 18.73 -1.59 -19.59
CA ALA A 466 18.81 -2.74 -18.70
C ALA A 466 17.52 -2.96 -17.90
N ALA A 467 16.77 -1.90 -17.61
CA ALA A 467 15.45 -1.99 -16.99
C ALA A 467 14.34 -2.47 -17.95
N GLY A 468 14.66 -2.74 -19.22
CA GLY A 468 13.74 -3.27 -20.22
C GLY A 468 12.69 -2.27 -20.70
N PHE A 469 12.96 -0.96 -20.61
CA PHE A 469 12.04 0.05 -21.15
C PHE A 469 12.11 0.19 -22.68
N THR A 470 13.23 -0.20 -23.28
CA THR A 470 13.50 -0.09 -24.71
C THR A 470 14.19 -1.35 -25.23
N PRO A 471 14.01 -1.69 -26.52
CA PRO A 471 14.69 -2.82 -27.16
C PRO A 471 16.18 -2.54 -27.47
N SER A 472 16.62 -1.27 -27.46
CA SER A 472 18.02 -0.91 -27.70
C SER A 472 18.49 0.26 -26.83
N LEU A 473 19.82 0.38 -26.70
CA LEU A 473 20.47 1.50 -26.01
C LEU A 473 20.28 2.84 -26.75
N SER A 474 20.35 2.82 -28.07
CA SER A 474 20.14 4.01 -28.90
C SER A 474 18.73 4.57 -28.72
N GLU A 475 17.73 3.70 -28.64
CA GLU A 475 16.35 4.11 -28.35
C GLU A 475 16.18 4.62 -26.91
N ALA A 476 16.91 4.05 -25.94
CA ALA A 476 16.90 4.54 -24.56
C ALA A 476 17.39 5.99 -24.48
N ARG A 477 18.50 6.30 -25.15
CA ARG A 477 19.04 7.68 -25.25
C ARG A 477 18.06 8.63 -25.91
N ARG A 478 17.50 8.24 -27.06
CA ARG A 478 16.48 9.03 -27.77
C ARG A 478 15.28 9.35 -26.87
N LEU A 479 14.80 8.38 -26.08
CA LEU A 479 13.69 8.61 -25.14
C LEU A 479 14.06 9.55 -24.00
N LEU A 480 15.31 9.52 -23.52
CA LEU A 480 15.78 10.44 -22.49
C LEU A 480 15.90 11.88 -23.03
N ASP A 481 16.42 12.04 -24.24
CA ASP A 481 16.50 13.34 -24.91
C ASP A 481 15.12 13.93 -25.17
N ALA A 482 14.17 13.10 -25.60
CA ALA A 482 12.77 13.46 -25.78
C ALA A 482 11.99 13.63 -24.46
N SER A 483 12.64 13.49 -23.29
CA SER A 483 12.00 13.57 -21.97
C SER A 483 10.81 12.60 -21.79
N GLY A 484 10.89 11.42 -22.41
CA GLY A 484 9.89 10.36 -22.34
C GLY A 484 9.99 9.46 -21.10
N ILE A 485 11.09 9.59 -20.34
CA ILE A 485 11.35 8.87 -19.09
C ILE A 485 11.22 9.81 -17.90
N TYR A 486 10.62 9.29 -16.83
CA TYR A 486 10.38 9.99 -15.59
C TYR A 486 11.02 9.22 -14.44
N VAL A 487 11.65 9.93 -13.51
CA VAL A 487 12.18 9.36 -12.28
C VAL A 487 11.28 9.79 -11.12
N GLY A 488 10.87 8.80 -10.33
CA GLY A 488 9.92 8.96 -9.22
C GLY A 488 10.58 9.34 -7.89
N THR A 489 11.90 9.22 -7.83
CA THR A 489 12.76 9.60 -6.73
C THR A 489 13.33 10.99 -7.01
N MET A 490 13.50 11.85 -5.99
CA MET A 490 13.88 13.26 -6.19
C MET A 490 15.32 13.53 -5.74
N PRO A 491 16.06 14.41 -6.42
CA PRO A 491 17.39 14.82 -6.00
C PRO A 491 17.27 15.78 -4.80
N ASP A 492 18.04 15.52 -3.75
CA ASP A 492 18.36 16.49 -2.70
C ASP A 492 17.24 16.94 -1.74
N LYS A 493 16.13 16.20 -1.68
CA LYS A 493 15.21 16.28 -0.54
C LYS A 493 15.05 14.89 0.04
N SER A 494 15.16 14.80 1.36
CA SER A 494 14.60 13.72 2.17
C SER A 494 13.07 13.67 2.01
N ILE A 495 12.60 13.45 0.78
CA ILE A 495 11.20 13.22 0.53
C ILE A 495 10.94 11.84 1.06
N ASN A 496 10.15 11.82 2.13
CA ASN A 496 9.43 10.67 2.65
C ASN A 496 8.66 9.97 1.52
N LEU A 497 9.37 9.13 0.76
CA LEU A 497 8.79 8.08 -0.05
C LEU A 497 7.91 7.16 0.80
N ASP A 498 8.11 7.19 2.13
CA ASP A 498 7.20 6.74 3.20
C ASP A 498 5.71 7.01 2.95
N SER A 499 5.33 8.04 2.17
CA SER A 499 3.92 8.28 1.82
C SER A 499 3.36 7.38 0.71
N GLY A 500 4.19 6.53 0.07
CA GLY A 500 3.81 5.70 -1.08
C GLY A 500 3.44 6.50 -2.33
N HIS A 501 3.37 7.83 -2.25
CA HIS A 501 3.07 8.72 -3.35
C HIS A 501 4.34 9.10 -4.09
N VAL A 502 4.48 8.59 -5.30
CA VAL A 502 5.63 8.86 -6.17
C VAL A 502 5.40 10.15 -6.97
N THR A 503 6.27 11.14 -6.79
CA THR A 503 6.27 12.38 -7.58
C THR A 503 7.23 12.21 -8.77
N TRP A 504 6.78 12.54 -9.97
CA TRP A 504 7.53 12.24 -11.19
C TRP A 504 8.28 13.46 -11.70
N SER A 505 9.60 13.32 -11.84
CA SER A 505 10.49 14.31 -12.42
C SER A 505 10.97 13.86 -13.79
N LYS A 506 11.04 14.81 -14.74
CA LYS A 506 11.65 14.57 -16.05
C LYS A 506 13.16 14.61 -15.89
N VAL A 507 13.85 13.64 -16.47
CA VAL A 507 15.29 13.49 -16.38
C VAL A 507 15.83 13.26 -17.79
N LYS A 508 16.83 14.04 -18.20
CA LYS A 508 17.56 13.84 -19.48
C LYS A 508 18.57 12.68 -19.33
N ASP A 509 19.36 12.39 -20.36
CA ASP A 509 20.49 11.47 -20.15
C ASP A 509 21.50 12.17 -19.24
N ILE A 510 21.71 11.61 -18.05
CA ILE A 510 22.53 12.20 -17.01
C ILE A 510 23.62 11.20 -16.61
N ASP A 511 24.79 11.73 -16.24
CA ASP A 511 25.90 10.95 -15.74
C ASP A 511 25.61 10.26 -14.39
N SER A 512 26.35 9.20 -14.11
CA SER A 512 26.14 8.33 -12.95
C SER A 512 26.26 9.08 -11.61
N GLN A 513 27.11 10.10 -11.52
CA GLN A 513 27.26 10.94 -10.32
C GLN A 513 25.97 11.66 -9.93
N TYR A 514 25.22 12.13 -10.93
CA TYR A 514 23.94 12.77 -10.70
C TYR A 514 22.83 11.74 -10.49
N LEU A 515 22.89 10.57 -11.14
CA LEU A 515 21.92 9.49 -10.92
C LEU A 515 21.90 9.04 -9.44
N LYS A 516 23.03 9.10 -8.74
CA LYS A 516 23.10 8.83 -7.29
C LYS A 516 22.14 9.68 -6.47
N LYS A 517 21.94 10.95 -6.87
CA LYS A 517 21.03 11.87 -6.18
C LYS A 517 19.57 11.42 -6.26
N TYR A 518 19.24 10.61 -7.25
CA TYR A 518 17.91 10.04 -7.45
C TYR A 518 17.75 8.67 -6.78
N LEU A 519 18.70 8.18 -5.99
CA LEU A 519 18.51 6.91 -5.27
C LEU A 519 17.86 7.14 -3.91
N ALA A 520 16.72 6.49 -3.68
CA ALA A 520 16.08 6.46 -2.38
C ALA A 520 16.82 5.49 -1.45
N ASN A 521 17.31 6.00 -0.32
CA ASN A 521 18.15 5.27 0.63
C ASN A 521 19.41 4.64 0.00
N GLY A 522 19.90 5.15 -1.13
CA GLY A 522 21.06 4.60 -1.85
C GLY A 522 20.82 3.26 -2.57
N GLU A 523 19.65 2.64 -2.43
CA GLU A 523 19.40 1.26 -2.90
C GLU A 523 18.16 1.12 -3.79
N LEU A 524 17.39 2.20 -4.04
CA LEU A 524 16.13 2.12 -4.77
C LEU A 524 15.96 3.24 -5.80
N LEU A 525 15.65 2.86 -7.04
CA LEU A 525 15.37 3.78 -8.15
C LEU A 525 13.99 3.47 -8.76
N ILE A 526 13.11 4.46 -8.85
CA ILE A 526 11.78 4.28 -9.45
C ILE A 526 11.73 5.03 -10.77
N ILE A 527 11.48 4.32 -11.87
CA ILE A 527 11.46 4.88 -13.23
C ILE A 527 10.09 4.63 -13.87
N ARG A 528 9.61 5.55 -14.70
CA ARG A 528 8.40 5.40 -15.51
C ARG A 528 8.61 5.85 -16.94
N LYS A 529 8.07 5.07 -17.89
CA LYS A 529 7.88 5.43 -19.30
C LYS A 529 6.39 5.69 -19.56
N GLY A 530 6.04 6.90 -20.02
CA GLY A 530 4.64 7.27 -20.26
C GLY A 530 3.76 7.27 -19.00
N LYS A 531 2.47 6.88 -19.12
CA LYS A 531 1.49 6.95 -18.01
C LYS A 531 1.43 5.68 -17.13
N HIS A 532 1.74 4.51 -17.70
CA HIS A 532 1.41 3.22 -17.08
C HIS A 532 2.60 2.27 -16.90
N ASN A 533 3.71 2.50 -17.61
CA ASN A 533 4.87 1.60 -17.55
C ASN A 533 5.84 2.09 -16.47
N VAL A 534 5.78 1.49 -15.28
CA VAL A 534 6.61 1.82 -14.11
C VAL A 534 7.51 0.64 -13.76
N ARG A 535 8.76 0.91 -13.40
CA ARG A 535 9.75 -0.03 -12.89
C ARG A 535 10.30 0.48 -11.57
N ILE A 536 10.34 -0.39 -10.58
CA ILE A 536 10.97 -0.20 -9.29
C ILE A 536 12.23 -1.05 -9.33
N ILE A 537 13.37 -0.38 -9.30
CA ILE A 537 14.69 -0.96 -9.45
C ILE A 537 15.33 -1.01 -8.07
N GLN A 538 15.48 -2.21 -7.53
CA GLN A 538 16.28 -2.45 -6.34
C GLN A 538 17.74 -2.61 -6.77
N VAL A 539 18.60 -1.74 -6.26
CA VAL A 539 20.04 -1.84 -6.46
C VAL A 539 20.58 -2.85 -5.45
N ILE A 540 21.30 -3.86 -5.95
CA ILE A 540 21.95 -4.88 -5.13
C ILE A 540 23.43 -4.95 -5.48
N SER A 541 24.26 -5.46 -4.56
CA SER A 541 25.69 -5.59 -4.81
C SER A 541 25.96 -6.47 -6.03
N ASP A 542 27.05 -6.17 -6.73
CA ASP A 542 27.47 -6.93 -7.91
C ASP A 542 27.63 -8.43 -7.57
N GLU A 543 28.16 -8.72 -6.38
CA GLU A 543 28.33 -10.07 -5.82
C GLU A 543 26.99 -10.78 -5.61
N GLU A 544 26.02 -10.13 -4.96
CA GLU A 544 24.67 -10.68 -4.74
C GLU A 544 23.97 -10.91 -6.08
N TYR A 545 24.15 -10.01 -7.05
CA TYR A 545 23.52 -10.06 -8.36
C TYR A 545 23.96 -11.31 -9.15
N VAL A 546 25.27 -11.53 -9.21
CA VAL A 546 25.85 -12.67 -9.94
C VAL A 546 25.58 -14.00 -9.22
N THR A 547 25.65 -14.01 -7.88
CA THR A 547 25.29 -15.19 -7.09
C THR A 547 23.81 -15.58 -7.26
N SER A 548 22.94 -14.58 -7.45
CA SER A 548 21.51 -14.78 -7.72
C SER A 548 21.20 -15.25 -9.15
N LYS A 549 22.21 -15.41 -10.03
CA LYS A 549 22.07 -15.82 -11.43
C LYS A 549 21.06 -14.99 -12.22
N LEU A 550 21.03 -13.69 -11.95
CA LEU A 550 20.16 -12.74 -12.66
C LEU A 550 20.87 -12.24 -13.92
N GLU A 551 20.11 -11.98 -14.98
CA GLU A 551 20.61 -11.38 -16.22
C GLU A 551 19.81 -10.12 -16.56
N TYR A 552 20.47 -9.13 -17.18
CA TYR A 552 19.82 -7.93 -17.69
C TYR A 552 20.21 -7.64 -19.14
N PRO A 553 19.34 -6.97 -19.94
CA PRO A 553 19.66 -6.56 -21.30
C PRO A 553 20.96 -5.75 -21.39
N GLY A 554 21.93 -6.25 -22.17
CA GLY A 554 23.23 -5.60 -22.35
C GLY A 554 24.28 -5.91 -21.27
N MET A 555 24.04 -6.93 -20.44
CA MET A 555 25.04 -7.46 -19.50
C MET A 555 26.22 -8.07 -20.26
N SER A 556 27.44 -7.66 -19.91
CA SER A 556 28.66 -8.26 -20.46
C SER A 556 29.03 -9.52 -19.70
N LYS A 557 29.27 -10.62 -20.42
CA LYS A 557 29.79 -11.88 -19.85
C LYS A 557 31.18 -11.70 -19.21
N GLU A 558 31.96 -10.72 -19.69
CA GLU A 558 33.27 -10.40 -19.13
C GLU A 558 33.15 -9.76 -17.75
N TRP A 559 32.15 -8.89 -17.56
CA TRP A 559 31.86 -8.29 -16.27
C TRP A 559 31.42 -9.34 -15.26
N GLU A 560 30.51 -10.24 -15.65
CA GLU A 560 30.06 -11.35 -14.79
C GLU A 560 31.23 -12.23 -14.35
N LYS A 561 32.09 -12.60 -15.29
CA LYS A 561 33.32 -13.37 -15.01
C LYS A 561 34.24 -12.64 -14.04
N SER A 562 34.46 -11.34 -14.24
CA SER A 562 35.29 -10.51 -13.34
C SER A 562 34.76 -10.47 -11.91
N VAL A 563 33.45 -10.42 -11.71
CA VAL A 563 32.83 -10.44 -10.37
C VAL A 563 32.98 -11.83 -9.74
N LEU A 564 32.77 -12.91 -10.49
CA LEU A 564 32.98 -14.29 -10.02
C LEU A 564 34.44 -14.55 -9.61
N ASP A 565 35.39 -14.03 -10.40
CA ASP A 565 36.82 -14.19 -10.12
C ASP A 565 37.21 -13.40 -8.85
N SER A 566 36.61 -12.22 -8.64
CA SER A 566 36.79 -11.42 -7.41
C SER A 566 36.22 -12.13 -6.16
N LEU A 567 35.05 -12.76 -6.28
CA LEU A 567 34.44 -13.56 -5.21
C LEU A 567 35.31 -14.76 -4.82
N LYS A 568 35.82 -15.50 -5.82
CA LYS A 568 36.74 -16.62 -5.59
C LYS A 568 38.01 -16.17 -4.88
N LEU A 569 38.57 -15.02 -5.27
CA LEU A 569 39.74 -14.44 -4.60
C LEU A 569 39.48 -14.11 -3.13
N GLN A 570 38.30 -13.56 -2.81
CA GLN A 570 37.90 -13.24 -1.44
C GLN A 570 37.71 -14.50 -0.58
N GLU A 571 37.20 -15.59 -1.15
CA GLU A 571 37.05 -16.88 -0.48
C GLU A 571 38.38 -17.63 -0.31
N SER A 572 39.32 -17.47 -1.23
CA SER A 572 40.65 -18.12 -1.19
C SER A 572 41.74 -17.35 -0.42
N GLY A 573 41.46 -16.13 0.04
CA GLY A 573 42.46 -15.26 0.67
C GLY A 573 42.88 -15.71 2.07
N THR A 574 44.18 -15.98 2.24
CA THR A 574 44.81 -16.28 3.53
C THR A 574 44.66 -15.11 4.53
N GLN A 575 44.78 -15.41 5.82
CA GLN A 575 44.60 -14.48 6.95
C GLN A 575 45.49 -13.21 6.86
N THR A 576 46.56 -13.27 6.05
CA THR A 576 47.51 -12.20 5.76
C THR A 576 46.94 -11.18 4.75
N ASP A 577 46.20 -11.62 3.73
CA ASP A 577 45.60 -10.73 2.72
C ASP A 577 44.44 -9.91 3.29
N LYS A 578 43.71 -10.48 4.26
CA LYS A 578 42.64 -9.80 5.01
C LYS A 578 43.17 -8.64 5.88
N LYS A 579 44.46 -8.66 6.24
CA LYS A 579 45.12 -7.60 7.02
C LYS A 579 45.56 -6.45 6.11
N LEU A 580 46.13 -6.74 4.94
CA LEU A 580 46.48 -5.73 3.94
C LEU A 580 45.25 -4.98 3.38
N ILE A 581 44.14 -5.68 3.15
CA ILE A 581 42.89 -5.04 2.66
C ILE A 581 42.29 -4.12 3.74
N ARG A 582 42.42 -4.46 5.03
CA ARG A 582 42.01 -3.59 6.14
C ARG A 582 42.90 -2.35 6.28
N GLU A 583 44.21 -2.48 6.05
CA GLU A 583 45.14 -1.35 6.05
C GLU A 583 44.91 -0.41 4.86
N ILE A 584 44.58 -0.93 3.67
CA ILE A 584 44.23 -0.11 2.49
C ILE A 584 42.87 0.60 2.69
N GLY A 585 41.91 -0.03 3.38
CA GLY A 585 40.66 0.61 3.80
C GLY A 585 40.89 1.78 4.75
N HIS A 586 41.80 1.60 5.72
CA HIS A 586 42.16 2.66 6.68
C HIS A 586 42.87 3.85 6.03
N VAL A 587 43.67 3.63 4.99
CA VAL A 587 44.36 4.69 4.23
C VAL A 587 43.35 5.52 3.41
N LYS A 588 42.27 4.91 2.91
CA LYS A 588 41.19 5.63 2.21
C LYS A 588 40.32 6.47 3.14
N ASP A 589 40.18 6.09 4.41
CA ASP A 589 39.46 6.89 5.40
C ASP A 589 40.35 8.03 5.95
N LEU A 590 41.67 7.82 6.07
CA LEU A 590 42.62 8.89 6.39
C LEU A 590 42.75 9.96 5.28
N LEU A 591 42.66 9.56 4.01
CA LEU A 591 42.64 10.51 2.88
C LEU A 591 41.33 11.31 2.76
N LYS A 592 40.24 10.86 3.38
CA LYS A 592 38.98 11.64 3.47
C LYS A 592 39.02 12.68 4.58
N GLU A 593 39.71 12.39 5.69
CA GLU A 593 39.90 13.36 6.77
C GLU A 593 40.79 14.54 6.35
N ASP A 594 41.81 14.30 5.50
CA ASP A 594 42.66 15.37 4.93
C ASP A 594 41.92 16.24 3.88
N GLU A 595 40.97 15.68 3.11
CA GLU A 595 40.08 16.46 2.21
C GLU A 595 39.03 17.28 2.98
N GLU A 596 38.59 16.85 4.16
CA GLU A 596 37.70 17.64 5.03
C GLU A 596 38.44 18.73 5.80
N LEU A 597 39.69 18.52 6.22
CA LEU A 597 40.51 19.55 6.85
C LEU A 597 40.91 20.68 5.88
N SER A 598 41.23 20.35 4.63
CA SER A 598 41.58 21.32 3.58
C SER A 598 40.39 22.18 3.14
N ARG A 599 39.15 21.66 3.21
CA ARG A 599 37.93 22.47 2.97
C ARG A 599 37.55 23.38 4.14
N SER A 600 38.02 23.09 5.36
CA SER A 600 37.76 23.94 6.53
C SER A 600 38.68 25.17 6.62
N THR A 601 39.80 25.17 5.87
CA THR A 601 40.80 26.26 5.86
C THR A 601 40.58 27.29 4.75
N GLU A 602 39.79 26.99 3.71
CA GLU A 602 39.37 27.96 2.68
C GLU A 602 38.10 28.77 3.06
N SER A 603 37.56 28.58 4.26
CA SER A 603 36.37 29.28 4.79
C SER A 603 36.69 30.22 5.96
N LYS A 604 37.85 30.89 5.95
CA LYS A 604 38.14 32.03 6.83
C LYS A 604 38.41 33.29 6.04
#